data_AF-A0A6J7LZK2-F1
#
_entry.id   AF-A0A6J7LZK2-F1
#
_cell.length_a   1.000
_cell.length_b   1.000
_cell.length_c   1.000
_cell.angle_alpha   90.00
_cell.angle_beta   90.00
_cell.angle_gamma   90.00
#
_symmetry.space_group_name_H-M   'P 1'
#
loop_
_entity.id
_entity.type
_entity.pdbx_description
1 polymer ?
#
loop_
_entity_poly.entity_id
_entity_poly.type
_entity_poly.pdbx_seq_one_letter_code
_entity_poly.pdbx_strand_id
1 'polypeptide(L)' 'MTEGFAASVTTDICPQCGSPVALTDIRCLVCGMTMAGQSGRSGPFSRRTWWFTLIGFAGVYLGTLAIVAITR' A
#
# COMPACT_ATOMS: atom_id res chain seq x y z
N MET A 1 15.43 -1.35 12.88
CA MET A 1 15.46 -1.89 11.51
C MET A 1 14.37 -1.17 10.72
N THR A 2 14.52 0.12 10.40
CA THR A 2 15.28 0.71 9.26
C THR A 2 14.72 0.33 7.89
N GLU A 3 13.52 0.82 7.58
CA GLU A 3 13.01 0.93 6.21
C GLU A 3 12.70 2.43 6.05
N GLY A 4 13.66 3.27 5.64
CA GLY A 4 14.11 3.26 4.26
C GLY A 4 13.13 4.00 3.33
N PHE A 5 12.36 4.97 3.85
CA PHE A 5 11.65 5.95 3.01
C PHE A 5 12.68 6.92 2.42
N ALA A 6 13.46 6.42 1.45
CA ALA A 6 14.17 7.27 0.52
C ALA A 6 13.10 7.98 -0.31
N ALA A 7 12.67 9.14 0.17
CA ALA A 7 12.03 10.16 -0.66
C ALA A 7 13.07 10.58 -1.70
N SER A 8 13.17 9.80 -2.78
CA SER A 8 13.91 10.19 -3.98
C SER A 8 13.21 11.45 -4.50
N VAL A 9 13.81 12.62 -4.27
CA VAL A 9 13.34 13.87 -4.87
C VAL A 9 13.62 13.76 -6.37
N THR A 10 12.69 13.14 -7.08
CA THR A 10 12.72 12.98 -8.53
C THR A 10 11.43 13.59 -9.04
N THR A 11 11.53 14.60 -9.87
CA THR A 11 10.38 15.19 -10.56
C THR A 11 9.82 14.15 -11.52
N ASP A 12 8.53 13.86 -11.42
CA ASP A 12 7.87 12.92 -12.33
C ASP A 12 7.10 13.64 -13.43
N ILE A 13 6.96 12.96 -14.56
CA ILE A 13 6.12 13.40 -15.66
C ILE A 13 4.73 12.77 -15.48
N CYS A 14 3.68 13.59 -15.47
CA CYS A 14 2.32 13.06 -15.46
C CYS A 14 2.06 12.27 -16.75
N PRO A 15 1.69 10.98 -16.71
CA PRO A 15 1.45 10.19 -17.92
C PRO A 15 0.15 10.57 -18.65
N GLN A 16 -0.69 11.42 -18.05
CA GLN A 16 -1.93 11.87 -18.66
C GLN A 16 -1.73 13.10 -19.54
N CYS A 17 -1.06 14.14 -19.01
CA CYS A 17 -0.91 15.43 -19.68
C CYS A 17 0.55 15.81 -20.00
N GLY A 18 1.53 15.03 -19.55
CA GLY A 18 2.96 15.29 -19.77
C GLY A 18 3.55 16.42 -18.93
N SER A 19 2.78 17.04 -18.01
CA SER A 19 3.30 18.11 -17.16
C SER A 19 4.26 17.56 -16.10
N PRO A 20 5.30 18.32 -15.70
CA PRO A 20 6.10 17.97 -14.54
C PRO A 20 5.26 18.10 -13.27
N VAL A 21 5.33 17.10 -12.40
CA VAL A 21 4.61 17.06 -11.12
C VAL A 21 5.61 16.73 -10.01
N ALA A 22 5.51 17.43 -8.88
CA ALA A 22 6.39 17.17 -7.75
C ALA A 22 6.04 15.83 -7.10
N LEU A 23 7.04 15.11 -6.59
CA LEU A 23 6.84 13.82 -5.94
C LEU A 23 6.06 13.91 -4.62
N THR A 24 5.86 15.10 -4.07
CA THR A 24 4.96 15.36 -2.94
C THR A 24 3.49 15.55 -3.35
N ASP A 25 3.22 15.91 -4.61
CA ASP A 25 1.87 16.25 -5.06
C ASP A 25 1.03 15.00 -5.34
N ILE A 26 0.08 14.69 -4.47
CA ILE A 26 -0.82 13.54 -4.62
C ILE A 26 -1.63 13.61 -5.93
N ARG A 27 -1.79 14.82 -6.50
CA ARG A 27 -2.52 15.06 -7.74
C ARG A 27 -1.75 15.99 -8.67
N CYS A 28 -1.90 15.79 -9.97
CA CYS A 28 -1.41 16.74 -10.96
C CYS A 28 -2.19 18.05 -10.85
N LEU A 29 -1.49 19.18 -10.70
CA LEU A 29 -2.09 20.52 -10.62
C LEU A 29 -2.64 21.02 -11.96
N VAL A 30 -2.26 20.40 -13.07
CA VAL A 30 -2.67 20.79 -14.43
C VAL A 30 -3.94 20.06 -14.86
N CYS A 31 -3.95 18.72 -14.80
CA CYS A 31 -5.10 17.91 -15.26
C CYS A 31 -5.97 17.36 -14.12
N GLY A 32 -5.55 17.48 -12.86
CA GLY A 32 -6.30 16.99 -11.70
C GLY A 32 -6.20 15.49 -11.43
N MET A 33 -5.47 14.72 -12.25
CA MET A 33 -5.34 13.27 -12.08
C MET A 33 -4.63 12.90 -10.77
N THR A 34 -5.11 11.86 -10.10
CA THR A 34 -4.42 11.26 -8.94
C THR A 34 -3.16 10.53 -9.35
N MET A 35 -2.08 10.77 -8.62
CA MET A 35 -0.78 10.13 -8.80
C MET A 35 -0.47 9.17 -7.64
N ALA A 36 -1.49 8.72 -6.90
CA ALA A 36 -1.35 7.69 -5.88
C ALA A 36 -1.03 6.33 -6.52
N GLY A 37 0.06 5.68 -6.10
CA GLY A 37 0.50 4.40 -6.66
C GLY A 37 1.38 4.48 -7.91
N GLN A 38 1.66 5.69 -8.41
CA GLN A 38 2.64 5.90 -9.49
C GLN A 38 4.01 6.28 -8.91
N SER A 39 5.07 5.93 -9.64
CA SER A 39 6.47 6.29 -9.35
C SER A 39 6.97 6.00 -7.92
N GLY A 40 6.62 4.83 -7.40
CA GLY A 40 7.08 4.40 -6.08
C GLY A 40 6.32 5.04 -4.92
N ARG A 41 5.27 5.82 -5.19
CA ARG A 41 4.33 6.20 -4.14
C ARG A 41 3.65 4.97 -3.61
N SER A 42 3.77 4.81 -2.29
CA SER A 42 3.17 3.72 -1.54
C SER A 42 1.66 3.71 -1.79
N GLY A 43 1.23 2.80 -2.65
CA GLY A 43 -0.18 2.49 -2.80
C GLY A 43 -0.73 1.94 -1.48
N PRO A 44 -2.05 2.08 -1.23
CA PRO A 44 -2.70 1.55 -0.02
C PRO A 44 -2.56 0.03 0.13
N PHE A 45 -2.14 -0.69 -0.91
CA PHE A 45 -1.83 -2.12 -0.89
C PHE A 45 -0.42 -2.42 -0.37
N SER A 46 -0.06 -1.87 0.79
CA SER A 46 1.15 -2.30 1.48
C SER A 46 1.02 -3.79 1.80
N ARG A 47 1.93 -4.61 1.25
CA ARG A 47 2.06 -6.06 1.48
C ARG A 47 1.98 -6.44 2.97
N ARG A 48 2.36 -5.50 3.85
CA ARG A 48 2.28 -5.61 5.31
C ARG A 48 0.85 -5.65 5.84
N THR A 49 -0.07 -4.85 5.29
CA THR A 49 -1.47 -4.80 5.74
C THR A 49 -2.23 -6.09 5.39
N TRP A 50 -1.90 -6.67 4.24
CA TRP A 50 -2.44 -7.96 3.81
C TRP A 50 -1.93 -9.11 4.69
N TRP A 51 -0.66 -9.07 5.11
CA TRP A 51 -0.08 -10.07 6.01
C TRP A 51 -0.75 -10.08 7.39
N PHE A 52 -1.02 -8.91 7.98
CA PHE A 52 -1.75 -8.84 9.25
C PHE A 52 -3.18 -9.38 9.15
N THR A 53 -3.86 -9.11 8.03
CA THR A 53 -5.19 -9.65 7.77
C THR A 53 -5.17 -11.18 7.69
N LEU A 54 -4.19 -11.75 6.96
CA LEU A 54 -4.03 -13.20 6.88
C LEU A 54 -3.72 -13.85 8.24
N ILE A 55 -2.84 -13.23 9.05
CA ILE A 55 -2.51 -13.73 10.38
C ILE A 55 -3.76 -13.75 11.28
N GLY A 56 -4.57 -12.68 11.24
CA GLY A 56 -5.83 -12.61 11.99
C GLY A 56 -6.80 -13.72 11.60
N PHE A 57 -7.05 -13.91 10.30
CA PHE A 57 -7.92 -14.99 9.81
C PHE A 57 -7.42 -16.39 10.17
N ALA A 58 -6.11 -16.63 10.02
CA ALA A 58 -5.49 -17.90 10.39
C ALA A 58 -5.67 -18.21 11.89
N GLY A 59 -5.53 -17.20 12.76
CA GLY A 59 -5.76 -17.33 14.19
C GLY A 59 -7.20 -17.74 14.53
N VAL A 60 -8.19 -17.05 13.95
CA VAL A 60 -9.62 -17.37 14.16
C VAL A 60 -9.94 -18.80 13.67
N TYR A 61 -9.39 -19.18 12.51
CA TYR A 61 -9.59 -20.52 11.96
C TYR A 61 -8.99 -21.62 12.84
N LEU A 62 -7.75 -21.45 13.29
CA LEU A 62 -7.09 -22.40 14.20
C LEU A 62 -7.81 -22.49 15.54
N GLY A 63 -8.27 -21.36 16.10
CA GLY A 63 -9.10 -21.35 17.31
C GLY A 63 -10.38 -22.15 17.13
N THR A 64 -11.05 -21.98 15.98
CA THR A 64 -12.24 -22.76 15.62
C THR A 64 -11.91 -24.25 15.54
N LEU A 65 -10.84 -24.65 14.84
CA LEU A 65 -10.43 -26.05 14.74
C LEU A 65 -10.09 -26.68 16.10
N ALA A 66 -9.46 -25.91 17.00
CA ALA A 66 -9.13 -26.35 18.34
C ALA A 66 -10.40 -26.60 19.19
N ILE A 67 -11.37 -25.68 19.14
CA ILE A 67 -12.67 -25.86 19.83
C ILE A 67 -13.34 -27.13 19.35
N VAL A 68 -13.45 -27.32 18.03
CA VAL A 68 -14.07 -28.54 17.51
C VAL A 68 -13.22 -29.74 17.92
N ALA A 69 -11.89 -29.72 17.85
CA ALA A 69 -11.03 -30.84 18.28
C ALA A 69 -11.19 -31.25 19.76
N ILE A 70 -11.53 -30.31 20.66
CA ILE A 70 -11.75 -30.59 22.08
C ILE A 70 -13.14 -31.16 22.34
N THR A 71 -14.14 -30.82 21.51
CA THR A 71 -15.55 -31.17 21.75
C THR A 71 -16.04 -32.43 21.02
N ARG A 72 -15.22 -33.03 20.16
CA ARG A 72 -15.42 -34.37 19.56
C ARG A 72 -14.52 -35.38 20.26
#